data_AF-A0A5E4B792-F1
#
_entry.id   AF-A0A5E4B792-F1
#
_cell.length_a   1.000
_cell.length_b   1.000
_cell.length_c   1.000
_cell.angle_alpha   90.00
_cell.angle_beta   90.00
_cell.angle_gamma   90.00
#
_symmetry.space_group_name_H-M   'P 1'
#
loop_
_entity.id
_entity.type
_entity.pdbx_description
1 polymer ?
#
loop_
_entity_poly.entity_id
_entity_poly.type
_entity_poly.pdbx_seq_one_letter_code
_entity_poly.pdbx_strand_id
1 'polypeptide(L)'
;MLLRVLPAVCEEQPQPIHRHLTGLLALMPQLEQPEQYHLLRLLHVAARRRQVEVVQKCVPFLIRHLKDATHNDVILNILTEISGYEPAALDSFLPRLKEIGERFPCLIGQLARIYGAVGLVDEKTVKAIHNETQLLQDNPAKKTKKKSRK
;
A
#
# COMPACT_ATOMS: atom_id res chain seq x y z
N MET A 1 -22.33 0.02 -17.90
CA MET A 1 -23.24 -0.50 -16.85
C MET A 1 -22.63 -1.57 -15.93
N LEU A 2 -21.85 -2.55 -16.43
CA LEU A 2 -21.31 -3.66 -15.61
C LEU A 2 -20.39 -3.22 -14.45
N LEU A 3 -19.58 -2.16 -14.65
CA LEU A 3 -18.69 -1.63 -13.61
C LEU A 3 -19.43 -1.13 -12.35
N ARG A 4 -20.71 -0.78 -12.46
CA ARG A 4 -21.52 -0.36 -11.30
C ARG A 4 -21.88 -1.50 -10.36
N VAL A 5 -21.99 -2.72 -10.88
CA VAL A 5 -22.40 -3.91 -10.11
C VAL A 5 -21.21 -4.74 -9.62
N LEU A 6 -20.04 -4.60 -10.23
CA LEU A 6 -18.82 -5.31 -9.82
C LEU A 6 -18.40 -5.08 -8.36
N PRO A 7 -18.52 -3.87 -7.77
CA PRO A 7 -18.20 -3.68 -6.36
C PRO A 7 -19.04 -4.56 -5.43
N ALA A 8 -20.34 -4.72 -5.71
CA ALA A 8 -21.24 -5.59 -4.94
C ALA A 8 -20.90 -7.07 -5.17
N VAL A 9 -20.55 -7.47 -6.39
CA VAL A 9 -20.09 -8.85 -6.67
C VAL A 9 -18.75 -9.15 -6.00
N CYS A 10 -17.88 -8.14 -5.82
CA CYS A 10 -16.63 -8.29 -5.07
C CYS A 10 -16.85 -8.52 -3.58
N GLU A 11 -17.98 -8.07 -3.04
CA GLU A 11 -18.37 -8.35 -1.66
C GLU A 11 -18.80 -9.82 -1.48
N GLU A 12 -19.45 -10.39 -2.49
CA GLU A 12 -19.98 -11.77 -2.47
C GLU A 12 -18.96 -12.81 -2.95
N GLN A 13 -18.17 -12.53 -4.00
CA GLN A 13 -17.21 -13.45 -4.61
C GLN A 13 -15.95 -12.71 -5.11
N PRO A 14 -14.89 -12.62 -4.29
CA PRO A 14 -13.68 -11.85 -4.61
C PRO A 14 -12.72 -12.55 -5.61
N GLN A 15 -12.67 -13.89 -5.61
CA GLN A 15 -11.72 -14.70 -6.39
C GLN A 15 -11.75 -14.44 -7.93
N PRO A 16 -12.91 -14.35 -8.61
CA PRO A 16 -12.95 -14.10 -10.05
C PRO A 16 -12.46 -12.69 -10.41
N ILE A 17 -12.79 -11.70 -9.58
CA ILE A 17 -12.48 -10.29 -9.83
C ILE A 17 -10.99 -10.03 -9.73
N HIS A 18 -10.28 -10.69 -8.81
CA HIS A 18 -8.83 -10.54 -8.66
C HIS A 18 -8.05 -11.05 -9.87
N ARG A 19 -8.52 -12.13 -10.51
CA ARG A 19 -7.92 -12.64 -11.74
C ARG A 19 -8.02 -11.64 -12.89
N HIS A 20 -9.10 -10.85 -12.94
CA HIS A 20 -9.36 -9.89 -14.00
C HIS A 20 -8.95 -8.45 -13.63
N LEU A 21 -8.56 -8.19 -12.39
CA LEU A 21 -8.25 -6.86 -11.90
C LEU A 21 -7.15 -6.18 -12.72
N THR A 22 -6.07 -6.90 -13.04
CA THR A 22 -4.99 -6.36 -13.89
C THR A 22 -5.48 -5.98 -15.29
N GLY A 23 -6.41 -6.75 -15.87
CA GLY A 23 -7.04 -6.41 -17.14
C GLY A 23 -7.94 -5.18 -17.03
N LEU A 24 -8.71 -5.06 -15.94
CA LEU A 24 -9.55 -3.89 -15.67
C LEU A 24 -8.70 -2.62 -15.49
N LEU A 25 -7.59 -2.70 -14.75
CA LEU A 25 -6.65 -1.59 -14.59
C LEU A 25 -6.06 -1.14 -15.93
N ALA A 26 -5.74 -2.08 -16.84
CA ALA A 26 -5.24 -1.75 -18.18
C ALA A 26 -6.26 -1.02 -19.07
N LEU A 27 -7.56 -1.22 -18.81
CA LEU A 27 -8.63 -0.54 -19.53
C LEU A 27 -8.93 0.87 -19.01
N MET A 28 -8.48 1.23 -17.81
CA MET A 28 -8.75 2.53 -17.19
C MET A 28 -8.54 3.77 -18.08
N PRO A 29 -7.43 3.92 -18.84
CA PRO A 29 -7.26 5.07 -19.73
C PRO A 29 -8.24 5.12 -20.91
N GLN A 30 -8.93 4.02 -21.20
CA GLN A 30 -9.92 3.90 -22.28
C GLN A 30 -11.37 4.07 -21.78
N LEU A 31 -11.55 4.13 -20.45
CA LEU A 31 -12.87 4.27 -19.82
C LEU A 31 -13.27 5.74 -19.70
N GLU A 32 -14.57 6.02 -19.81
CA GLU A 32 -15.11 7.34 -19.47
C GLU A 32 -15.01 7.62 -17.97
N GLN A 33 -15.09 8.89 -17.58
CA GLN A 33 -14.96 9.35 -16.19
C GLN A 33 -15.87 8.59 -15.18
N PRO A 34 -17.16 8.30 -15.48
CA PRO A 34 -18.02 7.55 -14.56
C PRO A 34 -17.51 6.13 -14.33
N GLU A 35 -17.08 5.46 -15.39
CA GLU A 35 -16.53 4.11 -15.40
C GLU A 35 -15.21 4.04 -14.63
N GLN A 36 -14.34 5.04 -14.79
CA GLN A 36 -13.11 5.17 -14.01
C GLN A 36 -13.40 5.28 -12.51
N TYR A 37 -14.38 6.10 -12.13
CA TYR A 37 -14.81 6.21 -10.73
C TYR A 37 -15.32 4.88 -10.17
N HIS A 38 -16.12 4.14 -10.95
CA HIS A 38 -16.62 2.82 -10.53
C HIS A 38 -15.48 1.80 -10.36
N LEU A 39 -14.48 1.83 -11.24
CA LEU A 39 -13.29 0.99 -11.12
C LEU A 39 -12.46 1.35 -9.87
N LEU A 40 -12.28 2.63 -9.58
CA LEU A 40 -11.63 3.07 -8.32
C LEU A 40 -12.41 2.59 -7.09
N ARG A 41 -13.74 2.62 -7.13
CA ARG A 41 -14.58 2.09 -6.04
C ARG A 41 -14.40 0.59 -5.85
N LEU A 42 -14.27 -0.17 -6.93
CA LEU A 42 -13.94 -1.61 -6.87
C LEU A 42 -12.58 -1.84 -6.19
N LEU A 43 -11.56 -1.06 -6.57
CA LEU A 43 -10.24 -1.13 -5.96
C LEU A 43 -10.28 -0.80 -4.47
N HIS A 44 -11.11 0.16 -4.06
CA HIS A 44 -11.31 0.47 -2.65
C HIS A 44 -11.90 -0.71 -1.87
N VAL A 45 -12.93 -1.37 -2.41
CA VAL A 45 -13.53 -2.57 -1.80
C VAL A 45 -12.51 -3.70 -1.71
N ALA A 46 -11.74 -3.92 -2.78
CA ALA A 46 -10.69 -4.94 -2.79
C ALA A 46 -9.56 -4.63 -1.80
N ALA A 47 -9.15 -3.36 -1.67
CA ALA A 47 -8.16 -2.92 -0.69
C ALA A 47 -8.64 -3.10 0.76
N ARG A 48 -9.93 -2.89 1.04
CA ARG A 48 -10.52 -3.15 2.37
C ARG A 48 -10.46 -4.62 2.79
N ARG A 49 -10.42 -5.54 1.83
CA ARG A 49 -10.27 -6.98 2.09
C ARG A 49 -8.82 -7.39 2.42
N ARG A 50 -7.87 -6.45 2.44
CA ARG A 50 -6.46 -6.63 2.85
C ARG A 50 -5.72 -7.73 2.07
N GLN A 51 -6.02 -7.88 0.79
CA GLN A 51 -5.36 -8.89 -0.04
C GLN A 51 -4.05 -8.33 -0.60
N VAL A 52 -2.93 -8.86 -0.10
CA VAL A 52 -1.58 -8.37 -0.40
C VAL A 52 -1.27 -8.36 -1.90
N GLU A 53 -1.66 -9.40 -2.63
CA GLU A 53 -1.43 -9.51 -4.09
C GLU A 53 -2.12 -8.39 -4.88
N VAL A 54 -3.31 -7.99 -4.43
CA VAL A 54 -4.07 -6.90 -5.03
C VAL A 54 -3.38 -5.58 -4.73
N VAL A 55 -2.98 -5.36 -3.48
CA VAL A 55 -2.27 -4.15 -3.05
C VAL A 55 -1.01 -3.91 -3.87
N GLN A 56 -0.15 -4.93 -4.03
CA GLN A 56 1.11 -4.79 -4.75
C GLN A 56 0.92 -4.36 -6.21
N LYS A 57 -0.17 -4.78 -6.86
CA LYS A 57 -0.48 -4.38 -8.25
C LYS A 57 -1.22 -3.04 -8.32
N CYS A 58 -2.04 -2.74 -7.32
CA CYS A 58 -2.87 -1.54 -7.29
C CYS A 58 -2.09 -0.28 -6.91
N VAL A 59 -1.16 -0.36 -5.95
CA VAL A 59 -0.38 0.80 -5.47
C VAL A 59 0.35 1.53 -6.62
N PRO A 60 1.20 0.87 -7.44
CA PRO A 60 1.91 1.57 -8.52
C PRO A 60 0.95 2.19 -9.55
N PHE A 61 -0.20 1.54 -9.79
CA PHE A 61 -1.24 2.04 -10.69
C PHE A 61 -1.92 3.31 -10.15
N LEU A 62 -2.32 3.28 -8.87
CA LEU A 62 -2.93 4.40 -8.17
C LEU A 62 -1.99 5.63 -8.13
N ILE A 63 -0.71 5.41 -7.82
CA ILE A 63 0.31 6.46 -7.80
C ILE A 63 0.50 7.10 -9.18
N ARG A 64 0.46 6.29 -10.26
CA ARG A 64 0.54 6.81 -11.63
C ARG A 64 -0.66 7.72 -11.97
N HIS A 65 -1.87 7.31 -11.61
CA HIS A 65 -3.09 8.07 -11.90
C HIS A 65 -3.33 9.26 -10.99
N LEU A 66 -2.68 9.33 -9.84
CA LEU A 66 -2.71 10.50 -8.97
C LEU A 66 -2.15 11.77 -9.65
N LYS A 67 -1.44 11.63 -10.79
CA LYS A 67 -0.95 12.75 -11.60
C LYS A 67 -2.03 13.42 -12.44
N ASP A 68 -3.12 12.72 -12.75
CA ASP A 68 -4.14 13.18 -13.72
C ASP A 68 -5.23 14.06 -13.08
N ALA A 69 -5.14 14.32 -11.77
CA ALA A 69 -5.98 15.22 -10.96
C ALA A 69 -7.48 14.89 -10.84
N THR A 70 -8.04 14.06 -11.71
CA THR A 70 -9.49 13.89 -11.84
C THR A 70 -10.13 13.08 -10.71
N HIS A 71 -9.33 12.28 -9.97
CA HIS A 71 -9.84 11.38 -8.93
C HIS A 71 -8.93 11.30 -7.69
N ASN A 72 -8.17 12.37 -7.42
CA ASN A 72 -7.12 12.37 -6.39
C ASN A 72 -7.64 12.01 -5.00
N ASP A 73 -8.81 12.52 -4.61
CA ASP A 73 -9.40 12.24 -3.30
C ASP A 73 -9.70 10.75 -3.09
N VAL A 74 -10.28 10.10 -4.11
CA VAL A 74 -10.64 8.68 -4.04
C VAL A 74 -9.38 7.82 -3.99
N ILE A 75 -8.40 8.14 -4.84
CA ILE A 75 -7.12 7.42 -4.88
C ILE A 75 -6.38 7.56 -3.55
N LEU A 76 -6.30 8.76 -2.98
CA LEU A 76 -5.65 8.99 -1.70
C LEU A 76 -6.37 8.31 -0.54
N ASN A 77 -7.71 8.20 -0.59
CA ASN A 77 -8.45 7.46 0.41
C ASN A 77 -8.11 5.96 0.37
N ILE A 78 -7.97 5.38 -0.83
CA ILE A 78 -7.54 3.99 -1.00
C ILE A 78 -6.12 3.79 -0.48
N LEU A 79 -5.19 4.69 -0.82
CA LEU A 79 -3.81 4.63 -0.33
C LEU A 79 -3.72 4.80 1.20
N THR A 80 -4.59 5.64 1.77
CA THR A 80 -4.70 5.81 3.23
C THR A 80 -5.17 4.52 3.90
N GLU A 81 -6.20 3.87 3.34
CA GLU A 81 -6.68 2.56 3.83
C GLU A 81 -5.56 1.51 3.78
N ILE A 82 -4.81 1.43 2.66
CA ILE A 82 -3.66 0.53 2.51
C ILE A 82 -2.58 0.83 3.55
N SER A 83 -2.25 2.11 3.76
CA SER A 83 -1.24 2.51 4.75
C SER A 83 -1.55 2.05 6.17
N GLY A 84 -2.84 1.88 6.50
CA GLY A 84 -3.28 1.44 7.82
C GLY A 84 -3.02 -0.05 8.11
N TYR A 85 -2.76 -0.88 7.10
CA TYR A 85 -2.50 -2.31 7.31
C TYR A 85 -1.24 -2.84 6.61
N GLU A 86 -0.83 -2.26 5.48
CA GLU A 86 0.37 -2.64 4.73
C GLU A 86 1.17 -1.37 4.34
N PRO A 87 1.72 -0.65 5.33
CA PRO A 87 2.50 0.57 5.07
C PRO A 87 3.80 0.32 4.31
N ALA A 88 4.41 -0.86 4.43
CA ALA A 88 5.64 -1.21 3.72
C ALA A 88 5.47 -1.18 2.19
N ALA A 89 4.27 -1.45 1.68
CA ALA A 89 3.97 -1.35 0.25
C ALA A 89 4.07 0.09 -0.30
N LEU A 90 4.01 1.10 0.57
CA LEU A 90 4.01 2.52 0.19
C LEU A 90 5.38 3.19 0.36
N ASP A 91 6.33 2.54 1.04
CA ASP A 91 7.62 3.13 1.41
C ASP A 91 8.42 3.61 0.18
N SER A 92 8.52 2.74 -0.83
CA SER A 92 9.18 3.07 -2.11
C SER A 92 8.47 4.16 -2.93
N PHE A 93 7.22 4.52 -2.58
CA PHE A 93 6.42 5.53 -3.28
C PHE A 93 6.34 6.86 -2.53
N LEU A 94 6.86 6.95 -1.30
CA LEU A 94 6.87 8.20 -0.51
C LEU A 94 7.46 9.38 -1.29
N PRO A 95 8.64 9.30 -1.94
CA PRO A 95 9.20 10.43 -2.67
C PRO A 95 8.25 10.97 -3.75
N ARG A 96 7.55 10.07 -4.45
CA ARG A 96 6.57 10.47 -5.47
C ARG A 96 5.30 11.05 -4.86
N LEU A 97 4.84 10.55 -3.71
CA LEU A 97 3.75 11.17 -2.95
C LEU A 97 4.11 12.58 -2.47
N LYS A 98 5.39 12.84 -2.18
CA LYS A 98 5.89 14.19 -1.83
C LYS A 98 5.73 15.17 -2.99
N GLU A 99 6.21 14.80 -4.18
CA GLU A 99 6.09 15.61 -5.41
C GLU A 99 4.63 16.01 -5.68
N ILE A 100 3.70 15.09 -5.39
CA ILE A 100 2.26 15.31 -5.60
C ILE A 100 1.71 16.27 -4.53
N GLY A 101 2.12 16.14 -3.27
CA GLY A 101 1.73 17.09 -2.22
C GLY A 101 2.23 18.51 -2.46
N GLU A 102 3.43 18.65 -3.03
CA GLU A 102 3.98 19.94 -3.45
C GLU A 102 3.16 20.56 -4.60
N ARG A 103 2.69 19.73 -5.54
CA ARG A 103 1.87 20.18 -6.67
C ARG A 103 0.41 20.44 -6.31
N PHE A 104 -0.12 19.73 -5.31
CA PHE A 104 -1.52 19.81 -4.88
C PHE A 104 -1.62 20.02 -3.36
N PRO A 105 -1.49 21.28 -2.88
CA PRO A 105 -1.49 21.57 -1.45
C PRO A 105 -2.77 21.13 -0.71
N CYS A 106 -3.91 21.05 -1.41
CA CYS A 106 -5.17 20.57 -0.85
C CYS A 106 -5.12 19.11 -0.37
N LEU A 107 -4.15 18.32 -0.84
CA LEU A 107 -4.00 16.90 -0.54
C LEU A 107 -3.04 16.64 0.63
N ILE A 108 -2.37 17.67 1.15
CA ILE A 108 -1.35 17.55 2.19
C ILE A 108 -1.88 16.84 3.43
N GLY A 109 -3.14 17.09 3.83
CA GLY A 109 -3.74 16.43 4.99
C GLY A 109 -3.86 14.91 4.84
N GLN A 110 -4.24 14.43 3.65
CA GLN A 110 -4.33 12.99 3.36
C GLN A 110 -2.94 12.35 3.23
N LEU A 111 -2.01 13.05 2.59
CA LEU A 111 -0.62 12.62 2.48
C LEU A 111 0.04 12.48 3.85
N ALA A 112 -0.14 13.46 4.74
CA ALA A 112 0.38 13.41 6.10
C ALA A 112 -0.08 12.16 6.87
N ARG A 113 -1.31 11.69 6.64
CA ARG A 113 -1.82 10.44 7.24
C ARG A 113 -1.08 9.21 6.72
N ILE A 114 -0.81 9.15 5.42
CA ILE A 114 -0.02 8.07 4.81
C ILE A 114 1.40 8.08 5.37
N TYR A 115 2.05 9.25 5.37
CA TYR A 115 3.40 9.41 5.93
C TYR A 115 3.48 9.03 7.40
N GLY A 116 2.50 9.42 8.21
CA GLY A 116 2.43 9.04 9.61
C GLY A 116 2.29 7.52 9.79
N ALA A 117 1.46 6.86 8.98
CA ALA A 117 1.29 5.42 9.04
C ALA A 117 2.57 4.66 8.63
N VAL A 118 3.28 5.11 7.60
CA VAL A 118 4.55 4.50 7.16
C VAL A 118 5.67 4.76 8.16
N GLY A 119 5.81 6.00 8.64
CA GLY A 119 6.84 6.37 9.62
C GLY A 119 6.71 5.64 10.97
N LEU A 120 5.49 5.34 11.42
CA LEU A 120 5.26 4.52 12.61
C LEU A 120 5.77 3.07 12.44
N VAL A 121 5.76 2.54 11.21
CA VAL A 121 6.28 1.19 10.94
C VAL A 121 7.79 1.21 10.76
N ASP A 122 8.35 2.24 10.14
CA ASP A 122 9.80 2.42 10.05
C ASP A 122 10.42 2.55 11.46
N GLU A 123 9.85 3.37 12.34
CA GLU A 123 10.34 3.54 13.72
C GLU A 123 10.28 2.23 14.53
N LYS A 124 9.19 1.46 14.39
CA LYS A 124 9.07 0.15 15.06
C LYS A 124 10.07 -0.86 14.52
N THR A 125 10.33 -0.85 13.21
CA THR A 125 11.28 -1.74 12.54
C THR A 125 12.70 -1.41 12.98
N VAL A 126 13.07 -0.13 13.02
CA VAL A 126 14.38 0.35 13.52
C VAL A 126 14.58 -0.03 14.99
N LYS A 127 13.57 0.16 15.84
CA LYS A 127 13.62 -0.26 17.26
C LYS A 127 13.73 -1.78 17.43
N ALA A 128 13.02 -2.56 16.62
CA ALA A 128 13.11 -4.01 16.65
C ALA A 128 14.50 -4.51 16.25
N ILE A 129 15.06 -3.97 15.16
CA ILE A 129 16.43 -4.27 14.73
C ILE A 129 17.43 -3.87 15.82
N HIS A 130 17.28 -2.70 16.44
CA HIS A 130 18.13 -2.25 17.54
C HIS A 130 18.10 -3.23 18.73
N ASN A 131 16.91 -3.66 19.15
CA ASN A 131 16.74 -4.63 20.23
C ASN A 131 17.28 -6.02 19.88
N GLU A 132 17.11 -6.49 18.63
CA GLU A 132 17.69 -7.76 18.17
C GLU A 132 19.22 -7.71 18.11
N THR A 133 19.81 -6.58 17.71
CA THR A 133 21.27 -6.40 17.79
C THR A 133 21.80 -6.33 19.22
N GLN A 134 21.03 -5.81 20.19
CA GLN A 134 21.40 -5.89 21.61
C GLN A 134 21.31 -7.32 22.17
N LEU A 135 20.26 -8.08 21.83
CA LEU A 135 20.13 -9.48 22.26
C LEU A 135 21.22 -10.41 21.72
N LEU A 136 21.77 -10.12 20.54
CA LEU A 136 22.93 -10.84 19.99
C LEU A 136 24.27 -10.44 20.63
N GLN A 137 24.34 -9.27 21.29
CA GLN A 137 25.52 -8.83 22.03
C GLN A 137 25.55 -9.32 23.49
N ASP A 138 24.38 -9.66 24.08
CA ASP A 138 24.24 -10.08 25.48
C ASP A 138 24.30 -11.62 25.73
N ASN A 139 24.66 -12.45 24.73
CA ASN A 139 24.80 -13.89 24.92
C ASN A 139 26.27 -14.39 24.89
N PRO A 140 27.03 -14.33 26.01
CA PRO A 140 28.40 -14.84 26.09
C PRO A 140 28.52 -16.37 26.26
N ALA A 141 27.43 -17.16 26.20
CA ALA A 141 27.43 -18.57 26.63
C ALA A 141 27.98 -19.62 25.62
N LYS A 142 28.84 -19.24 24.65
CA LYS A 142 29.55 -20.21 23.78
C LYS A 142 31.07 -19.99 23.65
N LYS A 143 31.73 -19.37 24.63
CA LYS A 143 33.21 -19.34 24.71
C LYS A 143 33.86 -20.43 25.58
N THR A 144 33.10 -21.41 26.06
CA THR A 144 33.64 -22.53 26.84
C THR A 144 33.41 -23.86 26.11
N LYS A 145 34.27 -24.18 25.14
CA LYS A 145 34.67 -25.55 24.76
C LYS A 145 35.58 -25.52 23.50
N LYS A 146 36.83 -25.10 23.66
CA LYS A 146 37.98 -25.58 22.85
C LYS A 146 39.28 -24.89 23.30
N LYS A 147 39.75 -25.23 24.49
CA LYS A 147 41.19 -25.19 24.79
C LYS A 147 41.51 -26.25 25.85
N SER A 148 41.27 -27.50 25.47
CA SER A 148 41.85 -28.66 26.12
C SER A 148 42.13 -29.68 25.01
N ARG A 149 43.35 -30.23 25.01
CA ARG A 149 44.06 -31.01 23.97
C ARG A 149 44.71 -30.11 22.92
N LYS A 150 46.03 -30.04 22.79
CA LYS A 150 47.17 -30.83 23.30
C LYS A 150 48.31 -29.88 23.61
#